data_AF-A0AAV4ZZ66-F1
#
_entry.id   AF-A0AAV4ZZ66-F1
#
_cell.length_a   1.000
_cell.length_b   1.000
_cell.length_c   1.000
_cell.angle_alpha   90.00
_cell.angle_beta   90.00
_cell.angle_gamma   90.00
#
_symmetry.space_group_name_H-M   'P 1'
#
loop_
_entity.id
_entity.type
_entity.pdbx_description
1 polymer ?
#
loop_
_entity_poly.entity_id
_entity_poly.type
_entity_poly.pdbx_seq_one_letter_code
_entity_poly.pdbx_strand_id
1 'polypeptide(L)'
;MSSYALSTSPWVPASYLALFGTGAIIMRGAGCTINDLWDRKLDRAVERTKDRPLARNDITPTKAIVFLGGQLSVGLAVLLQLNWYSIFLGAASLPIVTLYPFMKRITYWPQFVLVPKKSE
;
A
#
# COMPACT_ATOMS: atom_id res chain seq x y z
N MET A 1 -17.27 -19.02 7.73
CA MET A 1 -17.27 -19.24 6.26
C MET A 1 -16.32 -20.37 5.79
N SER A 2 -15.41 -20.92 6.61
CA SER A 2 -14.49 -21.99 6.19
C SER A 2 -15.06 -23.42 6.14
N SER A 3 -16.33 -23.64 6.48
CA SER A 3 -16.90 -25.00 6.55
C SER A 3 -17.48 -25.50 5.22
N TYR A 4 -17.72 -24.64 4.23
CA TYR A 4 -18.40 -25.03 2.98
C TYR A 4 -17.44 -25.38 1.83
N ALA A 5 -16.11 -25.31 2.05
CA ALA A 5 -15.10 -25.35 1.00
C ALA A 5 -14.52 -26.73 0.68
N LEU A 6 -14.95 -27.80 1.38
CA LEU A 6 -14.41 -29.15 1.13
C LEU A 6 -14.90 -29.77 -0.19
N SER A 7 -15.90 -29.17 -0.85
CA SER A 7 -16.46 -29.64 -2.13
C SER A 7 -16.07 -28.78 -3.34
N THR A 8 -15.36 -27.66 -3.15
CA THR A 8 -14.98 -26.79 -4.25
C THR A 8 -13.68 -27.25 -4.89
N SER A 9 -13.61 -27.16 -6.21
CA SER A 9 -12.41 -27.50 -6.97
C SER A 9 -11.21 -26.68 -6.46
N PRO A 10 -10.02 -27.29 -6.23
CA PRO A 10 -8.84 -26.62 -5.68
C PRO A 10 -8.35 -25.42 -6.52
N TRP A 11 -8.77 -25.34 -7.78
CA TRP A 11 -8.51 -24.20 -8.67
C TRP A 11 -9.19 -22.90 -8.20
N VAL A 12 -10.32 -22.99 -7.51
CA VAL A 12 -11.07 -21.82 -7.01
C VAL A 12 -10.31 -21.10 -5.88
N PRO A 13 -9.87 -21.76 -4.78
CA PRO A 13 -9.06 -21.08 -3.78
C PRO A 13 -7.69 -20.67 -4.33
N ALA A 14 -7.10 -21.44 -5.25
CA ALA A 14 -5.82 -21.07 -5.87
C ALA A 14 -5.92 -19.77 -6.68
N SER A 15 -7.00 -19.57 -7.45
CA SER A 15 -7.20 -18.33 -8.21
C SER A 15 -7.41 -17.12 -7.31
N TYR A 16 -8.19 -17.25 -6.23
CA TYR A 16 -8.34 -16.19 -5.24
C TYR A 16 -7.01 -15.86 -4.54
N LEU A 17 -6.24 -16.87 -4.13
CA LEU A 17 -4.91 -16.66 -3.54
C LEU A 17 -3.97 -15.93 -4.50
N ALA A 18 -3.99 -16.28 -5.79
CA ALA A 18 -3.20 -15.58 -6.81
C ALA A 18 -3.65 -14.12 -6.98
N LEU A 19 -4.96 -13.86 -7.02
CA LEU A 19 -5.51 -12.50 -7.09
C LEU A 19 -5.13 -11.67 -5.87
N PHE A 20 -5.34 -12.20 -4.66
CA PHE A 20 -4.98 -11.52 -3.42
C PHE A 20 -3.47 -11.31 -3.27
N GLY A 21 -2.66 -12.32 -3.63
CA GLY A 21 -1.20 -12.22 -3.60
C GLY A 21 -0.68 -11.17 -4.57
N THR A 22 -1.19 -11.15 -5.80
CA THR A 22 -0.83 -10.15 -6.81
C THR A 22 -1.25 -8.75 -6.36
N GLY A 23 -2.48 -8.60 -5.88
CA GLY A 23 -2.98 -7.33 -5.34
C GLY A 23 -2.15 -6.84 -4.15
N ALA A 24 -1.75 -7.73 -3.24
CA ALA A 24 -0.95 -7.38 -2.07
C ALA A 24 0.45 -6.87 -2.45
N ILE A 25 1.13 -7.53 -3.40
CA ILE A 25 2.46 -7.11 -3.88
C ILE A 25 2.37 -5.73 -4.53
N ILE A 26 1.38 -5.52 -5.41
CA ILE A 26 1.20 -4.26 -6.13
C ILE A 26 0.86 -3.13 -5.16
N MET A 27 -0.09 -3.35 -4.24
CA MET A 27 -0.50 -2.34 -3.27
C MET A 27 0.59 -2.02 -2.25
N ARG A 28 1.43 -2.99 -1.88
CA ARG A 28 2.61 -2.73 -1.06
C ARG A 28 3.59 -1.82 -1.80
N GLY A 29 3.85 -2.10 -3.08
CA GLY A 29 4.65 -1.25 -3.94
C GLY A 29 4.10 0.17 -4.04
N ALA A 30 2.79 0.33 -4.29
CA ALA A 30 2.13 1.63 -4.38
C ALA A 30 2.27 2.43 -3.07
N GLY A 31 2.07 1.78 -1.92
CA GLY A 31 2.26 2.40 -0.62
C GLY A 31 3.70 2.88 -0.37
N CYS A 32 4.70 2.09 -0.78
CA CYS A 32 6.10 2.49 -0.73
C CYS A 32 6.38 3.70 -1.63
N THR A 33 5.87 3.72 -2.87
CA THR A 33 6.02 4.85 -3.80
C THR A 33 5.41 6.14 -3.23
N ILE A 34 4.22 6.06 -2.62
CA ILE A 34 3.58 7.22 -1.96
C ILE A 34 4.43 7.71 -0.80
N ASN A 35 4.92 6.80 0.04
CA ASN A 35 5.78 7.15 1.18
C ASN A 35 7.04 7.86 0.72
N ASP A 36 7.75 7.33 -0.28
CA ASP A 36 8.98 7.95 -0.79
C ASP A 36 8.71 9.32 -1.46
N LEU A 37 7.56 9.49 -2.11
CA LEU A 37 7.16 10.76 -2.71
C LEU A 37 6.87 11.82 -1.64
N TRP A 38 6.21 11.44 -0.55
CA TRP A 38 5.86 12.33 0.56
C TRP A 38 7.02 12.59 1.53
N ASP A 39 7.87 11.60 1.78
CA ASP A 39 9.02 11.70 2.68
C ASP A 39 10.25 12.30 2.00
N ARG A 40 10.26 12.51 0.67
CA ARG A 40 11.38 13.05 -0.12
C ARG A 40 12.18 14.19 0.53
N LYS A 41 11.50 15.19 1.10
CA LYS A 41 12.16 16.35 1.74
C LYS A 41 12.78 15.98 3.09
N LEU A 42 12.09 15.15 3.87
CA LEU A 42 12.54 14.67 5.17
C LEU A 42 13.71 13.69 5.00
N ASP A 43 13.60 12.79 4.02
CA ASP A 43 14.63 11.79 3.70
C ASP A 43 15.94 12.44 3.25
N ARG A 44 15.90 13.60 2.59
CA ARG A 44 17.11 14.36 2.25
C ARG A 44 17.83 14.93 3.48
N ALA A 45 17.11 15.22 4.55
CA ALA A 45 17.67 15.79 5.78
C ALA A 45 18.22 14.73 6.74
N VAL A 46 18.01 13.43 6.47
CA VAL A 46 18.41 12.32 7.33
C VAL A 46 19.55 11.54 6.69
N GLU A 47 20.68 11.47 7.37
CA GLU A 47 21.92 10.82 6.89
C GLU A 47 21.69 9.38 6.40
N ARG A 48 20.78 8.64 7.04
CA ARG A 48 20.42 7.26 6.67
C ARG A 48 19.59 7.14 5.38
N THR A 49 18.74 8.12 5.06
CA THR A 49 17.77 8.02 3.96
C THR A 49 18.03 8.99 2.82
N LYS A 50 19.10 9.80 2.90
CA LYS A 50 19.51 10.74 1.86
C LYS A 50 19.82 10.08 0.51
N ASP A 51 20.28 8.82 0.53
CA ASP A 51 20.66 8.08 -0.67
C ASP A 51 19.48 7.42 -1.40
N ARG A 52 18.24 7.63 -0.91
CA ARG A 52 17.05 7.14 -1.61
C ARG A 52 16.93 7.79 -3.00
N PRO A 53 16.54 7.06 -4.06
CA PRO A 53 16.51 7.58 -5.42
C PRO A 53 15.66 8.86 -5.60
N LEU A 54 14.54 8.94 -4.88
CA LEU A 54 13.67 10.11 -4.87
C LEU A 54 14.24 11.29 -4.05
N ALA A 55 14.96 11.01 -2.96
CA ALA A 55 15.61 12.03 -2.13
C ALA A 55 16.84 12.64 -2.83
N ARG A 56 17.58 11.81 -3.58
CA ARG A 56 18.76 12.20 -4.37
C ARG A 56 18.43 12.91 -5.70
N ASN A 57 17.16 12.94 -6.10
CA ASN A 57 16.66 13.40 -7.41
C ASN A 57 17.10 12.54 -8.61
N ASP A 58 17.56 11.30 -8.40
CA ASP A 58 17.87 10.37 -9.50
C ASP A 58 16.58 10.01 -10.29
N ILE A 59 15.44 10.01 -9.60
CA ILE A 59 14.10 9.84 -10.18
C ILE A 59 13.32 11.14 -10.01
N THR A 60 12.76 11.66 -11.10
CA THR A 60 11.87 12.83 -11.04
C THR A 60 10.55 12.46 -10.35
N PRO A 61 9.96 13.35 -9.54
CA PRO A 61 8.65 13.12 -8.92
C PRO A 61 7.56 12.74 -9.92
N THR A 62 7.64 13.31 -11.14
CA THR A 62 6.73 12.99 -12.24
C THR A 62 6.80 11.52 -12.66
N LYS A 63 7.99 10.94 -12.78
CA LYS A 63 8.17 9.50 -13.10
C LYS A 63 7.63 8.62 -11.97
N ALA A 64 7.84 8.99 -10.72
CA ALA A 64 7.29 8.27 -9.58
C ALA A 64 5.75 8.33 -9.54
N ILE A 65 5.14 9.46 -9.89
CA ILE A 65 3.67 9.60 -9.99
C ILE A 65 3.13 8.73 -11.14
N VAL A 66 3.80 8.70 -12.29
CA VAL A 66 3.39 7.82 -13.41
C VAL A 66 3.48 6.35 -13.00
N PHE A 67 4.55 5.95 -12.32
CA PHE A 67 4.71 4.60 -11.80
C PHE A 67 3.63 4.25 -10.76
N LEU A 68 3.34 5.17 -9.84
CA LEU A 68 2.24 5.04 -8.89
C LEU A 68 0.89 4.88 -9.59
N GLY A 69 0.63 5.70 -10.62
CA GLY A 69 -0.57 5.60 -11.44
C GLY A 69 -0.71 4.20 -12.06
N GLY A 70 0.38 3.67 -12.63
CA GLY A 70 0.43 2.30 -13.14
C GLY A 70 0.12 1.25 -12.06
N GLN A 71 0.76 1.34 -10.88
CA GLN A 71 0.50 0.42 -9.77
C GLN A 71 -0.96 0.46 -9.31
N LEU A 72 -1.55 1.66 -9.19
CA LEU A 72 -2.95 1.83 -8.82
C LEU A 72 -3.90 1.32 -9.90
N SER A 73 -3.59 1.51 -11.19
CA SER A 73 -4.39 0.97 -12.29
C SER A 73 -4.41 -0.56 -12.28
N VAL A 74 -3.26 -1.21 -12.09
CA VAL A 74 -3.22 -2.68 -11.98
C VAL A 74 -3.90 -3.15 -10.69
N GLY A 75 -3.70 -2.46 -9.56
CA GLY A 75 -4.40 -2.74 -8.32
C GLY A 75 -5.92 -2.64 -8.44
N LEU A 76 -6.42 -1.62 -9.16
CA LEU A 76 -7.83 -1.46 -9.46
C LEU A 76 -8.35 -2.58 -10.37
N ALA A 77 -7.58 -2.98 -11.39
CA ALA A 77 -7.95 -4.09 -12.27
C ALA A 77 -8.08 -5.42 -11.51
N VAL A 78 -7.23 -5.65 -10.50
CA VAL A 78 -7.35 -6.81 -9.59
C VAL A 78 -8.58 -6.66 -8.69
N LEU A 79 -8.83 -5.47 -8.16
CA LEU A 79 -9.97 -5.20 -7.28
C LEU A 79 -11.32 -5.41 -7.99
N LEU A 80 -11.44 -5.00 -9.25
CA LEU A 80 -12.64 -5.18 -10.07
C LEU A 80 -12.93 -6.65 -10.43
N GLN A 81 -11.95 -7.55 -10.28
CA GLN A 81 -12.17 -9.00 -10.44
C GLN A 81 -12.73 -9.66 -9.16
N LEU A 82 -12.82 -8.91 -8.05
CA LEU A 82 -13.38 -9.39 -6.79
C LEU A 82 -14.87 -9.04 -6.66
N ASN A 83 -15.51 -9.64 -5.65
CA ASN A 83 -16.92 -9.43 -5.36
C ASN A 83 -17.22 -7.99 -4.90
N TRP A 84 -18.46 -7.53 -5.07
CA TRP A 84 -18.86 -6.16 -4.70
C TRP A 84 -18.53 -5.79 -3.26
N TYR A 85 -18.67 -6.75 -2.35
CA TYR A 85 -18.31 -6.59 -0.95
C TYR A 85 -16.83 -6.24 -0.75
N SER A 86 -15.93 -6.92 -1.47
CA SER A 86 -14.48 -6.68 -1.41
C SER A 86 -14.11 -5.31 -1.98
N ILE A 87 -14.80 -4.87 -3.04
CA ILE A 87 -14.58 -3.55 -3.63
C ILE A 87 -15.03 -2.45 -2.67
N PHE A 88 -16.20 -2.59 -2.04
CA PHE A 88 -16.69 -1.64 -1.04
C PHE A 88 -15.75 -1.56 0.15
N LEU A 89 -15.31 -2.70 0.68
CA LEU A 89 -14.36 -2.76 1.79
C LEU A 89 -13.01 -2.14 1.41
N GLY A 90 -12.53 -2.39 0.19
CA GLY A 90 -11.33 -1.77 -0.37
C GLY A 90 -11.44 -0.25 -0.44
N ALA A 91 -12.55 0.27 -0.97
CA ALA A 91 -12.82 1.71 -1.02
C ALA A 91 -12.91 2.33 0.38
N ALA A 92 -13.59 1.66 1.31
CA ALA A 92 -13.70 2.09 2.71
C ALA A 92 -12.36 2.12 3.46
N SER A 93 -11.34 1.38 2.98
CA SER A 93 -10.00 1.38 3.58
C SER A 93 -9.13 2.57 3.16
N LEU A 94 -9.42 3.20 2.02
CA LEU A 94 -8.60 4.30 1.48
C LEU A 94 -8.44 5.49 2.44
N PRO A 95 -9.47 5.95 3.17
CA PRO A 95 -9.33 7.03 4.16
C PRO A 95 -8.34 6.68 5.28
N ILE A 96 -8.28 5.42 5.71
CA ILE A 96 -7.38 4.98 6.78
C ILE A 96 -5.93 4.96 6.27
N VAL A 97 -5.72 4.47 5.04
CA VAL A 97 -4.40 4.40 4.41
C VAL A 97 -3.81 5.80 4.18
N THR A 98 -4.65 6.77 3.78
CA THR A 98 -4.20 8.16 3.58
C THR A 98 -4.01 8.92 4.89
N LEU A 99 -4.65 8.50 5.98
CA LEU A 99 -4.48 9.11 7.29
C LEU A 99 -3.06 8.90 7.84
N TYR A 100 -2.43 7.75 7.59
CA TYR A 100 -1.11 7.43 8.16
C TYR A 100 -0.03 8.48 7.85
N PRO A 101 0.21 8.90 6.59
CA PRO A 101 1.27 9.87 6.34
C PRO A 101 0.87 11.30 6.70
N PHE A 102 -0.43 11.58 6.77
CA PHE A 102 -0.94 12.83 7.33
C PHE A 102 -0.58 12.93 8.82
N MET A 103 -0.73 11.82 9.56
CA MET A 103 -0.39 11.78 10.98
C MET A 103 1.10 12.01 11.26
N LYS A 104 2.00 11.61 10.36
CA LYS A 104 3.43 11.96 10.46
C LYS A 104 3.70 13.48 10.50
N ARG A 105 2.78 14.30 9.99
CA ARG A 105 2.94 15.78 9.95
C ARG A 105 2.27 16.50 11.11
N ILE A 106 1.36 15.84 11.81
CA ILE A 106 0.59 16.43 12.92
C ILE A 106 1.12 15.96 14.27
N THR A 107 1.63 14.73 14.35
CA THR A 107 1.98 14.10 15.63
C THR A 107 3.40 13.55 15.59
N TYR A 108 4.14 13.77 16.68
CA TYR A 108 5.50 13.25 16.88
C TYR A 108 5.54 11.73 17.12
N TRP A 109 4.37 11.08 17.17
CA TRP A 109 4.19 9.66 17.43
C TRP A 109 3.32 8.97 16.36
N PRO A 110 3.74 8.96 15.07
CA PRO A 110 3.01 8.29 14.00
C PRO A 110 2.89 6.77 14.19
N GLN A 111 3.67 6.20 15.12
CA GLN A 111 3.63 4.79 15.49
C GLN A 111 2.30 4.39 16.13
N PHE A 112 1.59 5.30 16.80
CA PHE A 112 0.25 5.01 17.34
C PHE A 112 -0.72 4.52 16.27
N VAL A 113 -0.53 4.96 15.01
CA VAL A 113 -1.32 4.54 13.84
C VAL A 113 -0.84 3.21 13.25
N LEU A 114 0.45 2.88 13.39
CA LEU A 114 1.03 1.65 12.81
C LEU A 114 0.98 0.46 13.76
N VAL A 115 1.46 0.61 15.00
CA VAL A 115 1.46 -0.38 16.10
C VAL A 115 1.79 0.39 17.40
N PRO A 116 0.96 0.32 18.47
CA PRO A 116 1.36 0.83 19.78
C PRO A 116 2.60 0.06 20.25
N LYS A 117 3.69 0.80 20.51
CA LYS A 117 4.90 0.22 21.09
C LYS A 117 4.50 -0.39 22.43
N LYS A 118 4.66 -1.71 22.60
CA LYS A 118 4.62 -2.30 23.95
C LYS A 118 5.81 -1.68 24.69
N SER A 119 5.54 -0.77 25.62
CA SER A 119 6.54 -0.31 26.57
C SER A 119 6.88 -1.50 27.46
N GLU A 120 8.11 -1.98 27.36
CA GLU A 120 8.74 -2.70 28.48
C GLU A 120 9.12 -1.69 29.57
#